data_AF-A0A9D5ND00-F1
#
_entry.id   AF-A0A9D5ND00-F1
#
_cell.length_a   1.000
_cell.length_b   1.000
_cell.length_c   1.000
_cell.angle_alpha   90.00
_cell.angle_beta   90.00
_cell.angle_gamma   90.00
#
_symmetry.space_group_name_H-M   'P 1'
#
loop_
_entity.id
_entity.type
_entity.pdbx_description
1 polymer ?
#
loop_
_entity_poly.entity_id
_entity_poly.type
_entity_poly.pdbx_seq_one_letter_code
_entity_poly.pdbx_strand_id
1 'polypeptide(L)'
;MFNKKSQQRNRCQLYGGQGKKGYDWWWHSFTAYNAKTGEPRPFFLEFFLIDPKRGGEEPVFGQLKENQEAGIKPSYLMIKIGYWGKGAKQLHRFFGWKKIKVNYKAPFSISADDCYLDEYQSRGNVSISKEESEKHPEYMCDYGSISWDLKIEKDIAFNVGYGAGWLFRHLQLFEMFWHAEGMKSRFSGTIFADGEEYTIRKEDSYGYSDKNWGKDFTSPWVWLSSNNMVSNITNKKLENSVFDIGGGRPKVGFIALKGKLLSAFYYEGKCYEFNFSKFWTNTRTKFDCYETDTHIVWHVEQKTWNNKMITDITCLKEDMLLVNYEAPNGKKLHNRLFNGGNGVGRIQLFHKGKLIDDINVYNVGCEYGEYGLPTISYKKR
;
A
#
# COMPACT_ATOMS: atom_id res chain seq x y z
N MET A 1 -5.25 -22.19 5.37
CA MET A 1 -4.56 -21.52 4.24
C MET A 1 -4.92 -20.04 4.26
N PHE A 2 -4.02 -19.17 3.81
CA PHE A 2 -4.23 -17.72 3.86
C PHE A 2 -5.10 -17.18 2.71
N ASN A 3 -5.19 -17.89 1.58
CA ASN A 3 -6.04 -17.47 0.46
C ASN A 3 -7.52 -17.73 0.77
N LYS A 4 -8.08 -16.87 1.61
CA LYS A 4 -9.49 -16.85 1.97
C LYS A 4 -9.98 -15.41 1.99
N LYS A 5 -10.76 -15.07 0.96
CA LYS A 5 -11.48 -13.80 0.83
C LYS A 5 -12.32 -13.52 2.08
N SER A 6 -12.35 -12.27 2.48
CA SER A 6 -12.99 -11.79 3.69
C SER A 6 -13.32 -10.30 3.59
N GLN A 7 -14.42 -9.98 2.90
CA GLN A 7 -15.01 -8.63 2.87
C GLN A 7 -15.25 -8.03 4.28
N GLN A 8 -15.46 -8.87 5.30
CA GLN A 8 -15.58 -8.43 6.70
C GLN A 8 -14.32 -7.73 7.26
N ARG A 9 -13.16 -7.97 6.66
CA ARG A 9 -11.91 -7.26 7.00
C ARG A 9 -11.76 -5.98 6.18
N ASN A 10 -12.36 -5.95 4.99
CA ASN A 10 -12.41 -4.79 4.11
C ASN A 10 -13.43 -3.72 4.52
N ARG A 11 -14.41 -4.04 5.37
CA ARG A 11 -15.31 -3.02 5.92
C ARG A 11 -14.54 -1.92 6.64
N CYS A 12 -15.11 -0.71 6.71
CA CYS A 12 -14.52 0.38 7.49
C CYS A 12 -14.37 -0.01 8.97
N GLN A 13 -13.20 0.27 9.54
CA GLN A 13 -12.80 -0.09 10.90
C GLN A 13 -12.75 1.12 11.85
N LEU A 14 -13.19 2.30 11.39
CA LEU A 14 -13.22 3.54 12.18
C LEU A 14 -14.39 3.57 13.18
N TYR A 15 -14.43 2.57 14.07
CA TYR A 15 -15.34 2.48 15.22
C TYR A 15 -14.56 2.47 16.54
N GLY A 16 -15.27 2.57 17.66
CA GLY A 16 -14.66 2.52 19.00
C GLY A 16 -13.57 3.58 19.18
N GLY A 17 -12.37 3.14 19.57
CA GLY A 17 -11.21 4.01 19.77
C GLY A 17 -10.56 4.51 18.47
N GLN A 18 -10.53 3.68 17.42
CA GLN A 18 -10.04 4.07 16.08
C GLN A 18 -10.90 5.16 15.45
N GLY A 19 -12.22 5.17 15.68
CA GLY A 19 -13.08 6.26 15.21
C GLY A 19 -12.80 7.64 15.82
N LYS A 20 -11.91 7.76 16.82
CA LYS A 20 -11.52 9.04 17.47
C LYS A 20 -10.11 9.51 17.16
N LYS A 21 -9.24 8.65 16.61
CA LYS A 21 -7.79 8.90 16.49
C LYS A 21 -7.11 7.85 15.62
N GLY A 22 -7.80 7.44 14.57
CA GLY A 22 -7.35 6.37 13.70
C GLY A 22 -7.62 6.70 12.25
N TYR A 23 -7.03 5.88 11.40
CA TYR A 23 -7.21 5.93 9.97
C TYR A 23 -7.71 4.57 9.46
N ASP A 24 -8.24 4.61 8.24
CA ASP A 24 -8.56 3.44 7.46
C ASP A 24 -8.38 3.78 5.98
N TRP A 25 -7.58 3.00 5.25
CA TRP A 25 -7.39 3.20 3.82
C TRP A 25 -7.51 1.92 3.03
N TRP A 26 -7.92 2.08 1.78
CA TRP A 26 -7.92 1.05 0.75
C TRP A 26 -6.96 1.49 -0.33
N TRP A 27 -5.92 0.68 -0.55
CA TRP A 27 -4.83 0.98 -1.48
C TRP A 27 -4.83 -0.03 -2.62
N HIS A 28 -4.55 0.49 -3.82
CA HIS A 28 -4.55 -0.26 -5.07
C HIS A 28 -3.34 0.14 -5.88
N SER A 29 -2.72 -0.83 -6.55
CA SER A 29 -1.72 -0.57 -7.58
C SER A 29 -1.93 -1.47 -8.78
N PHE A 30 -1.56 -0.98 -9.97
CA PHE A 30 -1.72 -1.68 -11.23
C PHE A 30 -0.88 -1.01 -12.33
N THR A 31 -0.67 -1.70 -13.44
CA THR A 31 -0.03 -1.18 -14.65
C THR A 31 -1.08 -0.83 -15.69
N ALA A 32 -0.94 0.36 -16.26
CA ALA A 32 -1.72 0.84 -17.40
C ALA A 32 -0.78 1.06 -18.59
N TYR A 33 -1.34 1.15 -19.79
CA TYR A 33 -0.57 1.27 -21.04
C TYR A 33 -1.03 2.50 -21.79
N ASN A 34 -0.09 3.37 -22.16
CA ASN A 34 -0.41 4.57 -22.94
C ASN A 34 -1.14 4.16 -24.23
N ALA A 35 -2.31 4.74 -24.48
CA ALA A 35 -3.20 4.33 -25.57
C ALA A 35 -2.60 4.59 -26.96
N LYS A 36 -1.63 5.51 -27.08
CA LYS A 36 -0.95 5.85 -28.34
C LYS A 36 0.34 5.07 -28.54
N THR A 37 1.19 4.99 -27.51
CA THR A 37 2.54 4.40 -27.63
C THR A 37 2.60 2.93 -27.22
N GLY A 38 1.64 2.46 -26.41
CA GLY A 38 1.67 1.14 -25.81
C GLY A 38 2.67 0.99 -24.66
N GLU A 39 3.35 2.07 -24.25
CA GLU A 39 4.32 2.01 -23.15
C GLU A 39 3.62 1.79 -21.80
N PRO A 40 4.13 0.87 -20.96
CA PRO A 40 3.57 0.61 -19.64
C PRO A 40 3.92 1.73 -18.66
N ARG A 41 2.99 2.03 -17.76
CA ARG A 41 3.20 2.90 -16.60
C ARG A 41 2.45 2.34 -15.39
N PRO A 42 3.11 2.18 -14.25
CA PRO A 42 2.44 1.72 -13.04
C PRO A 42 1.76 2.91 -12.31
N PHE A 43 0.52 2.70 -11.89
CA PHE A 43 -0.34 3.63 -11.18
C PHE A 43 -0.71 3.10 -9.80
N PHE A 44 -1.09 4.01 -8.90
CA PHE A 44 -1.69 3.68 -7.61
C PHE A 44 -2.89 4.57 -7.32
N LEU A 45 -3.80 4.05 -6.50
CA LEU A 45 -5.02 4.70 -6.03
C LEU A 45 -5.26 4.36 -4.56
N GLU A 46 -5.66 5.34 -3.77
CA GLU A 46 -6.01 5.19 -2.37
C GLU A 46 -7.20 6.05 -1.97
N PHE A 47 -8.09 5.48 -1.16
CA PHE A 47 -9.09 6.22 -0.39
C PHE A 47 -8.73 6.11 1.08
N PHE A 48 -8.36 7.23 1.70
CA PHE A 48 -7.85 7.30 3.07
C PHE A 48 -8.80 8.11 3.95
N LEU A 49 -9.41 7.45 4.94
CA LEU A 49 -10.27 8.07 5.93
C LEU A 49 -9.52 8.29 7.24
N ILE A 50 -9.70 9.45 7.87
CA ILE A 50 -9.09 9.74 9.17
C ILE A 50 -10.06 10.45 10.12
N ASP A 51 -10.11 9.94 11.34
CA ASP A 51 -10.85 10.48 12.50
C ASP A 51 -12.25 11.06 12.19
N PRO A 52 -13.29 10.22 11.99
CA PRO A 52 -14.64 10.70 11.69
C PRO A 52 -15.28 11.53 12.78
N LYS A 53 -14.90 11.33 14.05
CA LYS A 53 -15.61 11.99 15.17
C LYS A 53 -15.31 13.47 15.30
N ARG A 54 -14.24 13.96 14.67
CA ARG A 54 -13.91 15.39 14.61
C ARG A 54 -14.24 16.02 13.26
N GLY A 55 -14.93 15.29 12.39
CA GLY A 55 -15.21 15.71 11.02
C GLY A 55 -16.28 16.80 10.91
N GLY A 56 -16.13 17.64 9.89
CA GLY A 56 -17.05 18.73 9.57
C GLY A 56 -17.33 18.86 8.08
N GLU A 57 -17.72 20.07 7.65
CA GLU A 57 -17.92 20.41 6.22
C GLU A 57 -16.59 20.42 5.45
N GLU A 58 -15.56 21.00 6.06
CA GLU A 58 -14.22 21.14 5.47
C GLU A 58 -13.25 20.11 6.06
N PRO A 59 -12.24 19.69 5.28
CA PRO A 59 -11.17 18.84 5.80
C PRO A 59 -10.35 19.59 6.86
N VAL A 60 -9.92 18.87 7.89
CA VAL A 60 -9.05 19.41 8.95
C VAL A 60 -7.65 18.83 8.79
N PHE A 61 -6.66 19.69 8.59
CA PHE A 61 -5.24 19.30 8.47
C PHE A 61 -4.51 19.51 9.79
N GLY A 62 -4.27 18.46 10.55
CA GLY A 62 -3.60 18.54 11.86
C GLY A 62 -2.13 18.95 11.79
N GLN A 63 -1.48 18.80 10.63
CA GLN A 63 -0.08 19.16 10.40
C GLN A 63 0.20 20.66 10.33
N LEU A 64 -0.84 21.48 10.16
CA LEU A 64 -0.72 22.93 10.23
C LEU A 64 -0.25 23.35 11.62
N LYS A 65 0.66 24.33 11.67
CA LYS A 65 1.32 24.74 12.92
C LYS A 65 0.29 25.18 13.97
N GLU A 66 -0.69 25.97 13.57
CA GLU A 66 -1.76 26.47 14.41
C GLU A 66 -2.60 25.31 14.98
N ASN A 67 -2.86 24.28 14.16
CA ASN A 67 -3.59 23.09 14.58
C ASN A 67 -2.76 22.22 15.52
N GLN A 68 -1.45 22.09 15.31
CA GLN A 68 -0.56 21.38 16.23
C GLN A 68 -0.50 22.07 17.60
N GLU A 69 -0.37 23.40 17.62
CA GLU A 69 -0.35 24.21 18.85
C GLU A 69 -1.69 24.14 19.59
N ALA A 70 -2.81 24.15 18.86
CA ALA A 70 -4.16 24.00 19.42
C ALA A 70 -4.52 22.53 19.77
N GLY A 71 -3.65 21.56 19.48
CA GLY A 71 -3.93 20.14 19.70
C GLY A 71 -5.03 19.55 18.80
N ILE A 72 -5.39 20.25 17.72
CA ILE A 72 -6.37 19.83 16.71
C ILE A 72 -5.78 18.66 15.90
N LYS A 73 -6.61 17.65 15.64
CA LYS A 73 -6.24 16.42 14.94
C LYS A 73 -6.80 16.39 13.53
N PRO A 74 -6.15 15.69 12.58
CA PRO A 74 -6.64 15.63 11.23
C PRO A 74 -7.97 14.90 11.14
N SER A 75 -8.84 15.35 10.24
CA SER A 75 -10.14 14.73 10.00
C SER A 75 -10.61 15.01 8.57
N TYR A 76 -10.59 13.98 7.72
CA TYR A 76 -10.99 14.06 6.32
C TYR A 76 -11.12 12.68 5.67
N LEU A 77 -11.70 12.67 4.47
CA LEU A 77 -11.34 11.73 3.41
C LEU A 77 -10.27 12.37 2.53
N MET A 78 -9.19 11.65 2.26
CA MET A 78 -8.22 11.95 1.20
C MET A 78 -8.38 10.91 0.10
N ILE A 79 -8.55 11.38 -1.13
CA ILE A 79 -8.46 10.55 -2.33
C ILE A 79 -7.10 10.82 -2.93
N LYS A 80 -6.32 9.77 -3.12
CA LYS A 80 -4.94 9.84 -3.57
C LYS A 80 -4.77 9.00 -4.83
N ILE A 81 -4.25 9.60 -5.89
CA ILE A 81 -4.02 8.93 -7.17
C ILE A 81 -2.68 9.38 -7.72
N GLY A 82 -1.95 8.47 -8.36
CA GLY A 82 -0.67 8.83 -8.95
C GLY A 82 -0.07 7.72 -9.77
N TYR A 83 1.16 7.94 -10.21
CA TYR A 83 1.94 7.00 -10.99
C TYR A 83 3.42 7.07 -10.65
N TRP A 84 4.11 5.96 -10.89
CA TRP A 84 5.55 5.84 -10.72
C TRP A 84 6.28 5.83 -12.06
N GLY A 85 7.61 5.74 -12.00
CA GLY A 85 8.50 5.92 -13.15
C GLY A 85 8.99 7.37 -13.26
N LYS A 86 9.82 7.64 -14.26
CA LYS A 86 10.31 8.99 -14.53
C LYS A 86 9.18 10.02 -14.59
N GLY A 87 9.30 11.06 -13.78
CA GLY A 87 8.26 12.09 -13.65
C GLY A 87 7.07 11.67 -12.79
N ALA A 88 7.28 10.70 -11.88
CA ALA A 88 6.30 10.24 -10.89
C ALA A 88 5.59 11.41 -10.18
N LYS A 89 4.31 11.20 -9.87
CA LYS A 89 3.46 12.18 -9.21
C LYS A 89 2.47 11.52 -8.26
N GLN A 90 2.06 12.26 -7.23
CA GLN A 90 0.92 11.96 -6.37
C GLN A 90 -0.02 13.17 -6.31
N LEU A 91 -1.30 12.99 -6.63
CA LEU A 91 -2.34 14.01 -6.51
C LEU A 91 -3.29 13.65 -5.37
N HIS A 92 -3.69 14.65 -4.58
CA HIS A 92 -4.62 14.45 -3.47
C HIS A 92 -5.84 15.36 -3.60
N ARG A 93 -7.02 14.84 -3.25
CA ARG A 93 -8.26 15.60 -3.09
C ARG A 93 -8.87 15.32 -1.72
N PHE A 94 -9.14 16.37 -0.96
CA PHE A 94 -9.61 16.26 0.42
C PHE A 94 -11.08 16.65 0.54
N PHE A 95 -11.79 15.94 1.42
CA PHE A 95 -13.20 16.20 1.74
C PHE A 95 -13.42 16.17 3.24
N GLY A 96 -14.23 17.11 3.75
CA GLY A 96 -14.78 17.01 5.09
C GLY A 96 -15.81 15.88 5.19
N TRP A 97 -15.94 15.29 6.36
CA TRP A 97 -16.80 14.12 6.60
C TRP A 97 -18.29 14.33 6.28
N LYS A 98 -18.78 15.57 6.30
CA LYS A 98 -20.17 15.87 5.92
C LYS A 98 -20.42 15.86 4.41
N LYS A 99 -19.36 15.91 3.60
CA LYS A 99 -19.43 15.88 2.13
C LYS A 99 -19.24 14.48 1.54
N ILE A 100 -19.10 13.45 2.38
CA ILE A 100 -18.84 12.07 1.95
C ILE A 100 -19.92 11.12 2.45
N LYS A 101 -20.05 9.98 1.77
CA LYS A 101 -20.85 8.84 2.24
C LYS A 101 -19.95 7.62 2.36
N VAL A 102 -19.98 6.98 3.53
CA VAL A 102 -19.22 5.75 3.80
C VAL A 102 -20.19 4.67 4.26
N ASN A 103 -20.25 3.56 3.54
CA ASN A 103 -20.87 2.34 4.03
C ASN A 103 -19.86 1.58 4.90
N TYR A 104 -20.06 1.65 6.22
CA TYR A 104 -19.16 1.02 7.20
C TYR A 104 -19.24 -0.51 7.24
N LYS A 105 -20.26 -1.11 6.61
CA LYS A 105 -20.48 -2.56 6.63
C LYS A 105 -19.72 -3.23 5.48
N ALA A 106 -19.77 -4.56 5.44
CA ALA A 106 -19.31 -5.34 4.30
C ALA A 106 -20.52 -5.68 3.39
N PRO A 107 -20.43 -5.50 2.07
CA PRO A 107 -19.34 -4.85 1.35
C PRO A 107 -19.28 -3.34 1.68
N PHE A 108 -18.07 -2.77 1.69
CA PHE A 108 -17.88 -1.35 1.93
C PHE A 108 -18.15 -0.55 0.65
N SER A 109 -18.40 0.73 0.80
CA SER A 109 -18.36 1.69 -0.30
C SER A 109 -18.04 3.09 0.24
N ILE A 110 -17.34 3.89 -0.55
CA ILE A 110 -17.02 5.29 -0.24
C ILE A 110 -17.37 6.12 -1.46
N SER A 111 -18.05 7.25 -1.25
CA SER A 111 -18.32 8.22 -2.31
C SER A 111 -18.13 9.64 -1.81
N ALA A 112 -17.53 10.48 -2.65
CA ALA A 112 -17.39 11.91 -2.42
C ALA A 112 -17.42 12.61 -3.78
N ASP A 113 -18.44 13.43 -4.02
CA ASP A 113 -18.68 14.08 -5.31
C ASP A 113 -18.71 13.05 -6.47
N ASP A 114 -17.83 13.16 -7.46
CA ASP A 114 -17.67 12.27 -8.61
C ASP A 114 -16.79 11.04 -8.32
N CYS A 115 -16.15 10.98 -7.15
CA CYS A 115 -15.31 9.86 -6.75
C CYS A 115 -16.08 8.75 -6.03
N TYR A 116 -15.75 7.50 -6.36
CA TYR A 116 -16.36 6.31 -5.79
C TYR A 116 -15.36 5.15 -5.69
N LEU A 117 -15.47 4.36 -4.62
CA LEU A 117 -14.74 3.11 -4.43
C LEU A 117 -15.63 2.07 -3.72
N ASP A 118 -15.61 0.83 -4.20
CA ASP A 118 -16.10 -0.35 -3.47
C ASP A 118 -15.19 -1.58 -3.70
N GLU A 119 -15.71 -2.78 -3.46
CA GLU A 119 -14.95 -4.02 -3.66
C GLU A 119 -14.59 -4.34 -5.13
N TYR A 120 -15.29 -3.73 -6.08
CA TYR A 120 -15.35 -4.17 -7.48
C TYR A 120 -15.01 -3.06 -8.48
N GLN A 121 -15.08 -1.79 -8.07
CA GLN A 121 -14.82 -0.67 -8.97
C GLN A 121 -14.29 0.55 -8.25
N SER A 122 -13.62 1.40 -9.00
CA SER A 122 -13.35 2.77 -8.61
C SER A 122 -13.43 3.72 -9.79
N ARG A 123 -13.97 4.91 -9.56
CA ARG A 123 -13.98 6.01 -10.52
C ARG A 123 -13.76 7.32 -9.80
N GLY A 124 -13.28 8.33 -10.50
CA GLY A 124 -13.13 9.67 -9.94
C GLY A 124 -12.20 10.55 -10.74
N ASN A 125 -11.98 11.75 -10.21
CA ASN A 125 -11.10 12.75 -10.77
C ASN A 125 -10.45 13.59 -9.67
N VAL A 126 -9.16 13.86 -9.86
CA VAL A 126 -8.37 14.81 -9.05
C VAL A 126 -7.68 15.76 -10.02
N SER A 127 -7.87 17.06 -9.82
CA SER A 127 -7.22 18.12 -10.58
C SER A 127 -6.74 19.19 -9.62
N ILE A 128 -5.45 19.48 -9.64
CA ILE A 128 -4.80 20.48 -8.78
C ILE A 128 -3.96 21.38 -9.68
N SER A 129 -4.23 22.68 -9.65
CA SER A 129 -3.40 23.64 -10.38
C SER A 129 -2.02 23.78 -9.74
N LYS A 130 -1.05 24.26 -10.52
CA LYS A 130 0.29 24.54 -10.00
C LYS A 130 0.24 25.55 -8.85
N GLU A 131 -0.55 26.61 -9.00
CA GLU A 131 -0.73 27.65 -7.98
C GLU A 131 -1.31 27.07 -6.67
N GLU A 132 -2.33 26.21 -6.75
CA GLU A 132 -2.89 25.56 -5.55
C GLU A 132 -1.85 24.68 -4.85
N SER A 133 -1.10 23.85 -5.60
CA SER A 133 -0.08 22.98 -5.01
C SER A 133 1.04 23.75 -4.29
N GLU A 134 1.38 24.95 -4.79
CA GLU A 134 2.41 25.80 -4.21
C GLU A 134 1.89 26.59 -3.00
N LYS A 135 0.62 27.03 -3.02
CA LYS A 135 -0.01 27.80 -1.93
C LYS A 135 -0.49 26.93 -0.77
N HIS A 136 -0.78 25.65 -1.02
CA HIS A 136 -1.34 24.72 -0.05
C HIS A 136 -0.43 23.51 0.19
N PRO A 137 0.76 23.69 0.80
CA PRO A 137 1.68 22.59 1.10
C PRO A 137 1.05 21.50 1.99
N GLU A 138 0.02 21.84 2.77
CA GLU A 138 -0.78 20.90 3.56
C GLU A 138 -1.54 19.87 2.73
N TYR A 139 -1.70 20.09 1.41
CA TYR A 139 -2.29 19.09 0.52
C TYR A 139 -1.34 17.92 0.24
N MET A 140 -0.04 18.08 0.50
CA MET A 140 0.97 17.02 0.37
C MET A 140 1.05 16.39 -1.04
N CYS A 141 0.68 17.12 -2.08
CA CYS A 141 0.55 16.60 -3.44
C CYS A 141 1.29 17.45 -4.48
N ASP A 142 1.48 16.86 -5.66
CA ASP A 142 1.93 17.54 -6.86
C ASP A 142 0.74 18.25 -7.56
N TYR A 143 1.03 18.97 -8.66
CA TYR A 143 0.02 19.50 -9.57
C TYR A 143 -0.19 18.59 -10.78
N GLY A 144 -1.39 18.67 -11.36
CA GLY A 144 -1.78 17.88 -12.52
C GLY A 144 -3.26 17.52 -12.48
N SER A 145 -3.68 16.69 -13.44
CA SER A 145 -5.04 16.16 -13.50
C SER A 145 -5.03 14.68 -13.85
N ILE A 146 -5.71 13.88 -13.03
CA ILE A 146 -5.89 12.45 -13.26
C ILE A 146 -7.36 12.10 -13.02
N SER A 147 -7.98 11.47 -14.03
CA SER A 147 -9.30 10.84 -13.92
C SER A 147 -9.21 9.35 -14.26
N TRP A 148 -10.08 8.55 -13.65
CA TRP A 148 -10.08 7.10 -13.81
C TRP A 148 -11.48 6.51 -13.79
N ASP A 149 -11.63 5.36 -14.45
CA ASP A 149 -12.76 4.45 -14.33
C ASP A 149 -12.23 3.01 -14.42
N LEU A 150 -12.38 2.26 -13.34
CA LEU A 150 -11.70 1.00 -13.08
C LEU A 150 -12.69 -0.06 -12.62
N LYS A 151 -12.52 -1.28 -13.15
CA LYS A 151 -13.07 -2.52 -12.60
C LYS A 151 -11.95 -3.32 -11.93
N ILE A 152 -12.28 -3.95 -10.81
CA ILE A 152 -11.35 -4.65 -9.92
C ILE A 152 -11.82 -6.09 -9.71
N GLU A 153 -10.98 -7.05 -10.08
CA GLU A 153 -11.18 -8.48 -9.83
C GLU A 153 -10.07 -8.99 -8.92
N LYS A 154 -10.40 -9.29 -7.67
CA LYS A 154 -9.44 -9.81 -6.68
C LYS A 154 -9.38 -11.33 -6.77
N ASP A 155 -8.28 -11.92 -7.22
CA ASP A 155 -8.19 -13.37 -7.45
C ASP A 155 -7.66 -14.11 -6.21
N ILE A 156 -6.56 -13.60 -5.62
CA ILE A 156 -5.87 -14.23 -4.50
C ILE A 156 -5.80 -13.25 -3.34
N ALA A 157 -6.27 -13.67 -2.17
CA ALA A 157 -6.21 -12.89 -0.94
C ALA A 157 -5.02 -13.30 -0.08
N PHE A 158 -4.49 -12.37 0.72
CA PHE A 158 -3.67 -12.63 1.88
C PHE A 158 -4.41 -12.30 3.17
N ASN A 159 -5.08 -13.32 3.69
CA ASN A 159 -5.67 -13.26 5.01
C ASN A 159 -4.59 -13.50 6.07
N VAL A 160 -4.11 -12.43 6.73
CA VAL A 160 -3.06 -12.48 7.78
C VAL A 160 -3.44 -13.28 9.04
N GLY A 161 -4.59 -13.96 9.02
CA GLY A 161 -4.97 -14.95 10.03
C GLY A 161 -5.40 -14.32 11.36
N TYR A 162 -4.90 -14.90 12.46
CA TYR A 162 -5.33 -14.62 13.83
C TYR A 162 -5.06 -13.18 14.27
N GLY A 163 -3.93 -12.59 13.86
CA GLY A 163 -3.55 -11.22 14.23
C GLY A 163 -4.55 -10.13 13.79
N ALA A 164 -5.27 -10.38 12.68
CA ALA A 164 -6.39 -9.54 12.25
C ALA A 164 -7.74 -10.26 12.41
N GLY A 165 -7.86 -11.21 13.34
CA GLY A 165 -9.11 -11.90 13.68
C GLY A 165 -10.14 -10.96 14.34
N TRP A 166 -11.41 -11.39 14.42
CA TRP A 166 -12.50 -10.54 14.94
C TRP A 166 -12.17 -9.98 16.33
N LEU A 167 -11.67 -10.82 17.25
CA LEU A 167 -11.32 -10.41 18.61
C LEU A 167 -10.25 -9.31 18.62
N PHE A 168 -9.17 -9.47 17.85
CA PHE A 168 -8.07 -8.48 17.79
C PHE A 168 -8.51 -7.16 17.19
N ARG A 169 -9.36 -7.21 16.14
CA ARG A 169 -9.92 -6.01 15.52
C ARG A 169 -10.89 -5.31 16.47
N HIS A 170 -11.76 -6.06 17.13
CA HIS A 170 -12.73 -5.54 18.08
C HIS A 170 -12.04 -4.86 19.28
N LEU A 171 -11.00 -5.49 19.81
CA LEU A 171 -10.18 -4.97 20.92
C LEU A 171 -9.14 -3.93 20.47
N GLN A 172 -8.90 -3.77 19.16
CA GLN A 172 -7.93 -2.84 18.57
C GLN A 172 -6.51 -3.02 19.15
N LEU A 173 -6.05 -4.27 19.23
CA LEU A 173 -4.80 -4.64 19.93
C LEU A 173 -3.52 -4.24 19.20
N PHE A 174 -3.57 -4.11 17.87
CA PHE A 174 -2.44 -3.64 17.07
C PHE A 174 -2.58 -2.15 16.76
N GLU A 175 -1.44 -1.46 16.73
CA GLU A 175 -1.38 -0.06 16.31
C GLU A 175 -1.69 0.11 14.82
N MET A 176 -1.30 -0.86 14.00
CA MET A 176 -1.61 -0.96 12.58
C MET A 176 -2.01 -2.40 12.25
N PHE A 177 -3.13 -2.54 11.55
CA PHE A 177 -3.59 -3.77 10.95
C PHE A 177 -3.44 -3.70 9.43
N TRP A 178 -3.43 -4.88 8.81
CA TRP A 178 -3.27 -5.04 7.38
C TRP A 178 -4.05 -6.25 6.88
N HIS A 179 -4.63 -6.15 5.70
CA HIS A 179 -5.29 -7.24 5.00
C HIS A 179 -5.29 -6.98 3.49
N ALA A 180 -4.76 -7.91 2.70
CA ALA A 180 -4.85 -7.85 1.25
C ALA A 180 -5.98 -8.76 0.77
N GLU A 181 -7.15 -8.21 0.44
CA GLU A 181 -8.23 -8.99 -0.18
C GLU A 181 -7.88 -9.41 -1.61
N GLY A 182 -7.00 -8.64 -2.26
CA GLY A 182 -6.55 -8.85 -3.63
C GLY A 182 -5.05 -8.71 -3.76
N MET A 183 -4.30 -9.52 -3.01
CA MET A 183 -2.84 -9.65 -3.16
C MET A 183 -2.47 -9.90 -4.63
N LYS A 184 -3.25 -10.73 -5.34
CA LYS A 184 -3.31 -10.74 -6.81
C LYS A 184 -4.66 -10.21 -7.27
N SER A 185 -4.65 -9.14 -8.06
CA SER A 185 -5.85 -8.54 -8.63
C SER A 185 -5.66 -8.27 -10.12
N ARG A 186 -6.76 -8.36 -10.88
CA ARG A 186 -6.83 -7.96 -12.28
C ARG A 186 -7.66 -6.69 -12.36
N PHE A 187 -7.10 -5.66 -13.00
CA PHE A 187 -7.77 -4.41 -13.26
C PHE A 187 -8.13 -4.30 -14.74
N SER A 188 -9.17 -3.53 -15.04
CA SER A 188 -9.48 -3.10 -16.41
C SER A 188 -10.17 -1.76 -16.40
N GLY A 189 -10.02 -0.98 -17.46
CA GLY A 189 -10.61 0.35 -17.56
C GLY A 189 -9.66 1.35 -18.18
N THR A 190 -9.85 2.62 -17.84
CA THR A 190 -9.12 3.74 -18.46
C THR A 190 -8.66 4.73 -17.42
N ILE A 191 -7.53 5.38 -17.70
CA ILE A 191 -7.03 6.54 -16.98
C ILE A 191 -6.75 7.64 -18.00
N PHE A 192 -7.11 8.87 -17.65
CA PHE A 192 -6.65 10.06 -18.35
C PHE A 192 -5.79 10.89 -17.38
N ALA A 193 -4.51 11.00 -17.67
CA ALA A 193 -3.51 11.65 -16.83
C ALA A 193 -2.75 12.72 -17.62
N ASP A 194 -2.85 13.98 -17.20
CA ASP A 194 -2.13 15.13 -17.77
C ASP A 194 -2.20 15.23 -19.32
N GLY A 195 -3.38 14.94 -19.90
CA GLY A 195 -3.59 15.01 -21.34
C GLY A 195 -3.33 13.70 -22.09
N GLU A 196 -2.88 12.65 -21.40
CA GLU A 196 -2.60 11.34 -21.96
C GLU A 196 -3.62 10.29 -21.50
N GLU A 197 -4.04 9.44 -22.44
CA GLU A 197 -4.95 8.33 -22.18
C GLU A 197 -4.17 7.03 -21.99
N TYR A 198 -4.60 6.24 -21.02
CA TYR A 198 -4.04 4.95 -20.68
C TYR A 198 -5.16 3.90 -20.61
N THR A 199 -4.91 2.74 -21.21
CA THR A 199 -5.79 1.57 -21.14
C THR A 199 -5.22 0.54 -20.16
N ILE A 200 -6.09 -0.06 -19.35
CA ILE A 200 -5.73 -1.12 -18.41
C ILE A 200 -6.37 -2.42 -18.88
N ARG A 201 -5.56 -3.47 -18.98
CA ARG A 201 -5.98 -4.81 -19.41
C ARG A 201 -5.80 -5.80 -18.28
N LYS A 202 -6.69 -6.79 -18.19
CA LYS A 202 -6.69 -7.74 -17.07
C LYS A 202 -5.44 -8.61 -17.07
N GLU A 203 -4.95 -8.93 -18.24
CA GLU A 203 -3.89 -9.90 -18.52
C GLU A 203 -2.51 -9.44 -18.01
N ASP A 204 -2.30 -8.13 -17.96
CA ASP A 204 -1.00 -7.51 -17.64
C ASP A 204 -1.12 -6.25 -16.77
N SER A 205 -2.25 -6.09 -16.07
CA SER A 205 -2.41 -5.04 -15.05
C SER A 205 -1.52 -5.23 -13.82
N TYR A 206 -0.98 -6.43 -13.59
CA TYR A 206 -0.14 -6.78 -12.43
C TYR A 206 -0.67 -6.28 -11.08
N GLY A 207 -1.99 -6.34 -10.91
CA GLY A 207 -2.66 -5.58 -9.87
C GLY A 207 -2.52 -6.11 -8.44
N TYR A 208 -2.61 -5.20 -7.49
CA TYR A 208 -2.63 -5.43 -6.05
C TYR A 208 -3.73 -4.58 -5.39
N SER A 209 -4.32 -5.08 -4.30
CA SER A 209 -5.36 -4.39 -3.54
C SER A 209 -5.39 -4.83 -2.08
N ASP A 210 -5.17 -3.87 -1.19
CA ASP A 210 -5.17 -4.10 0.25
C ASP A 210 -5.85 -2.97 1.03
N LYS A 211 -5.79 -3.14 2.34
CA LYS A 211 -6.37 -2.24 3.31
C LYS A 211 -5.51 -2.23 4.57
N ASN A 212 -5.21 -1.04 5.07
CA ASN A 212 -4.67 -0.85 6.41
C ASN A 212 -5.57 0.04 7.24
N TRP A 213 -5.54 -0.20 8.55
CA TRP A 213 -6.24 0.65 9.50
C TRP A 213 -5.53 0.59 10.84
N GLY A 214 -5.65 1.66 11.61
CA GLY A 214 -4.84 1.77 12.81
C GLY A 214 -5.00 3.08 13.56
N LYS A 215 -4.13 3.29 14.54
CA LYS A 215 -3.98 4.55 15.28
C LYS A 215 -2.64 5.23 15.02
N ASP A 216 -1.71 4.53 14.35
CA ASP A 216 -0.45 5.09 13.87
C ASP A 216 0.09 4.22 12.70
N PHE A 217 1.14 4.70 12.02
CA PHE A 217 1.82 3.91 11.00
C PHE A 217 2.95 3.08 11.61
N THR A 218 3.32 1.99 10.94
CA THR A 218 4.51 1.23 11.32
C THR A 218 5.79 2.03 11.01
N SER A 219 6.85 1.76 11.78
CA SER A 219 8.20 2.25 11.52
C SER A 219 9.23 1.19 11.96
N PRO A 220 9.96 0.55 11.02
CA PRO A 220 9.91 0.77 9.57
C PRO A 220 8.55 0.44 8.94
N TRP A 221 8.29 1.11 7.84
CA TRP A 221 7.26 0.80 6.86
C TRP A 221 7.92 0.04 5.72
N VAL A 222 7.41 -1.16 5.46
CA VAL A 222 7.84 -2.04 4.38
C VAL A 222 6.60 -2.59 3.69
N TRP A 223 6.59 -2.54 2.36
CA TRP A 223 5.67 -3.28 1.50
C TRP A 223 6.43 -3.73 0.24
N LEU A 224 6.28 -4.99 -0.16
CA LEU A 224 6.79 -5.54 -1.42
C LEU A 224 5.76 -6.52 -1.98
N SER A 225 5.26 -6.29 -3.20
CA SER A 225 4.33 -7.23 -3.84
C SER A 225 4.46 -7.24 -5.36
N SER A 226 4.33 -8.43 -5.96
CA SER A 226 4.15 -8.59 -7.40
C SER A 226 3.52 -9.93 -7.76
N ASN A 227 2.87 -9.94 -8.92
CA ASN A 227 2.42 -11.13 -9.61
C ASN A 227 3.00 -11.28 -11.04
N ASN A 228 3.94 -10.42 -11.44
CA ASN A 228 4.71 -10.56 -12.68
C ASN A 228 5.99 -11.34 -12.42
N MET A 229 5.97 -12.65 -12.71
CA MET A 229 7.03 -13.56 -12.27
C MET A 229 7.37 -14.60 -13.33
N VAL A 230 8.65 -14.93 -13.45
CA VAL A 230 9.18 -15.95 -14.36
C VAL A 230 10.08 -16.90 -13.58
N SER A 231 9.80 -18.20 -13.69
CA SER A 231 10.67 -19.24 -13.13
C SER A 231 11.95 -19.35 -13.94
N ASN A 232 13.10 -19.23 -13.29
CA ASN A 232 14.42 -19.48 -13.90
C ASN A 232 14.68 -20.97 -14.15
N ILE A 233 13.98 -21.87 -13.45
CA ILE A 233 14.12 -23.32 -13.65
C ILE A 233 13.40 -23.75 -14.93
N THR A 234 12.19 -23.25 -15.15
CA THR A 234 11.35 -23.67 -16.29
C THR A 234 11.35 -22.68 -17.45
N ASN A 235 11.85 -21.47 -17.23
CA ASN A 235 11.80 -20.32 -18.14
C ASN A 235 10.36 -19.96 -18.58
N LYS A 236 9.38 -20.18 -17.69
CA LYS A 236 7.96 -19.91 -17.93
C LYS A 236 7.43 -18.85 -16.98
N LYS A 237 6.48 -18.05 -17.48
CA LYS A 237 5.68 -17.14 -16.64
C LYS A 237 4.85 -17.95 -15.64
N LEU A 238 4.80 -17.45 -14.41
CA LEU A 238 4.03 -18.06 -13.33
C LEU A 238 2.63 -17.46 -13.26
N GLU A 239 1.67 -18.11 -13.94
CA GLU A 239 0.32 -17.58 -14.13
C GLU A 239 -0.53 -17.61 -12.85
N ASN A 240 -0.29 -18.56 -11.94
CA ASN A 240 -1.07 -18.71 -10.71
C ASN A 240 -0.22 -18.43 -9.47
N SER A 241 0.57 -17.37 -9.56
CA SER A 241 1.50 -16.99 -8.51
C SER A 241 1.43 -15.50 -8.15
N VAL A 242 1.73 -15.19 -6.88
CA VAL A 242 1.89 -13.83 -6.33
C VAL A 242 2.62 -13.88 -4.98
N PHE A 243 3.47 -12.89 -4.68
CA PHE A 243 4.04 -12.70 -3.35
C PHE A 243 3.67 -11.34 -2.75
N ASP A 244 3.74 -11.27 -1.42
CA ASP A 244 3.51 -10.05 -0.66
C ASP A 244 4.28 -10.10 0.66
N ILE A 245 4.88 -8.97 1.03
CA ILE A 245 5.70 -8.78 2.22
C ILE A 245 5.34 -7.43 2.79
N GLY A 246 4.95 -7.37 4.06
CA GLY A 246 4.58 -6.11 4.70
C GLY A 246 4.94 -6.04 6.18
N GLY A 247 5.02 -4.82 6.71
CA GLY A 247 5.15 -4.54 8.15
C GLY A 247 6.44 -3.82 8.52
N GLY A 248 7.07 -4.25 9.62
CA GLY A 248 8.38 -3.74 10.05
C GLY A 248 8.53 -3.72 11.56
N ARG A 249 7.60 -3.09 12.28
CA ARG A 249 7.59 -3.04 13.75
C ARG A 249 6.18 -3.06 14.32
N PRO A 250 5.46 -4.19 14.25
CA PRO A 250 4.14 -4.30 14.84
C PRO A 250 4.20 -4.03 16.35
N LYS A 251 3.31 -3.16 16.83
CA LYS A 251 3.12 -2.88 18.25
C LYS A 251 1.82 -3.51 18.75
N VAL A 252 1.92 -4.26 19.85
CA VAL A 252 0.78 -4.87 20.56
C VAL A 252 0.74 -4.29 21.96
N GLY A 253 -0.22 -3.40 22.22
CA GLY A 253 -0.22 -2.59 23.43
C GLY A 253 1.10 -1.82 23.58
N PHE A 254 1.86 -2.12 24.65
CA PHE A 254 3.15 -1.48 24.93
C PHE A 254 4.38 -2.21 24.36
N ILE A 255 4.19 -3.41 23.77
CA ILE A 255 5.30 -4.23 23.26
C ILE A 255 5.49 -3.96 21.77
N ALA A 256 6.71 -3.59 21.37
CA ALA A 256 7.09 -3.40 19.97
C ALA A 256 7.98 -4.55 19.50
N LEU A 257 7.56 -5.27 18.46
CA LEU A 257 8.32 -6.39 17.90
C LEU A 257 9.17 -5.90 16.73
N LYS A 258 10.45 -5.60 16.98
CA LYS A 258 11.37 -5.08 15.95
C LYS A 258 11.65 -6.13 14.86
N GLY A 259 11.70 -5.68 13.60
CA GLY A 259 12.11 -6.50 12.46
C GLY A 259 11.16 -7.66 12.14
N LYS A 260 9.87 -7.51 12.45
CA LYS A 260 8.85 -8.53 12.17
C LYS A 260 8.06 -8.14 10.92
N LEU A 261 8.24 -8.93 9.87
CA LEU A 261 7.50 -8.85 8.62
C LEU A 261 6.49 -10.00 8.53
N LEU A 262 5.36 -9.71 7.90
CA LEU A 262 4.36 -10.68 7.45
C LEU A 262 4.57 -10.92 5.97
N SER A 263 4.60 -12.18 5.56
CA SER A 263 4.72 -12.50 4.14
C SER A 263 3.93 -13.72 3.73
N ALA A 264 3.50 -13.68 2.48
CA ALA A 264 2.82 -14.78 1.81
C ALA A 264 3.36 -14.93 0.40
N PHE A 265 3.48 -16.17 -0.04
CA PHE A 265 3.72 -16.53 -1.42
C PHE A 265 2.70 -17.59 -1.83
N TYR A 266 1.79 -17.21 -2.73
CA TYR A 266 0.99 -18.18 -3.45
C TYR A 266 1.79 -18.58 -4.69
N TYR A 267 2.27 -19.82 -4.75
CA TYR A 267 3.12 -20.33 -5.83
C TYR A 267 2.40 -21.48 -6.55
N GLU A 268 1.97 -21.21 -7.78
CA GLU A 268 1.26 -22.14 -8.68
C GLU A 268 0.19 -22.98 -7.96
N GLY A 269 -0.69 -22.30 -7.21
CA GLY A 269 -1.77 -22.95 -6.46
C GLY A 269 -1.47 -23.30 -5.00
N LYS A 270 -0.21 -23.17 -4.54
CA LYS A 270 0.22 -23.57 -3.19
C LYS A 270 0.53 -22.37 -2.29
N CYS A 271 0.04 -22.43 -1.05
CA CYS A 271 0.27 -21.38 -0.05
C CYS A 271 1.55 -21.61 0.76
N TYR A 272 2.46 -20.64 0.74
CA TYR A 272 3.60 -20.52 1.65
C TYR A 272 3.41 -19.25 2.48
N GLU A 273 3.39 -19.38 3.80
CA GLU A 273 3.13 -18.26 4.71
C GLU A 273 4.24 -18.14 5.75
N PHE A 274 4.68 -16.90 5.97
CA PHE A 274 5.67 -16.51 6.95
C PHE A 274 5.04 -15.45 7.85
N ASN A 275 4.42 -15.92 8.94
CA ASN A 275 3.59 -15.10 9.79
C ASN A 275 3.99 -15.29 11.26
N PHE A 276 4.64 -14.27 11.82
CA PHE A 276 5.13 -14.31 13.20
C PHE A 276 3.99 -14.44 14.23
N SER A 277 2.75 -14.05 13.90
CA SER A 277 1.60 -14.23 14.80
C SER A 277 1.18 -15.69 14.96
N LYS A 278 1.59 -16.57 14.04
CA LYS A 278 1.41 -18.02 14.12
C LYS A 278 2.65 -18.65 14.77
N PHE A 279 2.82 -18.42 16.07
CA PHE A 279 4.04 -18.79 16.81
C PHE A 279 4.44 -20.27 16.64
N TRP A 280 3.48 -21.18 16.47
CA TRP A 280 3.72 -22.62 16.22
C TRP A 280 4.45 -22.91 14.90
N THR A 281 4.48 -21.97 13.95
CA THR A 281 5.25 -22.09 12.69
C THR A 281 6.74 -21.77 12.84
N ASN A 282 7.13 -21.18 13.98
CA ASN A 282 8.49 -20.70 14.25
C ASN A 282 9.05 -19.82 13.12
N THR A 283 8.26 -18.83 12.71
CA THR A 283 8.65 -17.86 11.69
C THR A 283 9.79 -16.98 12.22
N ARG A 284 10.91 -16.98 11.48
CA ARG A 284 12.09 -16.13 11.70
C ARG A 284 12.28 -15.23 10.48
N THR A 285 12.68 -14.00 10.73
CA THR A 285 12.88 -12.96 9.71
C THR A 285 14.26 -12.35 9.89
N LYS A 286 15.02 -12.24 8.80
CA LYS A 286 16.10 -11.27 8.65
C LYS A 286 15.65 -10.30 7.56
N PHE A 287 15.82 -9.02 7.84
CA PHE A 287 15.42 -7.95 6.94
C PHE A 287 16.48 -6.88 6.97
N ASP A 288 16.90 -6.46 5.79
CA ASP A 288 17.78 -5.33 5.58
C ASP A 288 17.24 -4.50 4.40
N CYS A 289 17.34 -3.17 4.51
CA CYS A 289 17.00 -2.26 3.44
C CYS A 289 17.95 -1.07 3.49
N TYR A 290 18.55 -0.74 2.35
CA TYR A 290 19.52 0.33 2.24
C TYR A 290 19.36 1.10 0.94
N GLU A 291 19.82 2.35 0.98
CA GLU A 291 19.90 3.21 -0.18
C GLU A 291 21.30 3.12 -0.80
N THR A 292 21.38 3.04 -2.13
CA THR A 292 22.60 3.40 -2.88
C THR A 292 22.42 4.80 -3.46
N ASP A 293 23.36 5.28 -4.27
CA ASP A 293 23.20 6.58 -4.96
C ASP A 293 21.97 6.60 -5.87
N THR A 294 21.65 5.47 -6.50
CA THR A 294 20.62 5.38 -7.55
C THR A 294 19.47 4.45 -7.21
N HIS A 295 19.59 3.59 -6.21
CA HIS A 295 18.59 2.56 -5.90
C HIS A 295 18.19 2.53 -4.42
N ILE A 296 17.04 1.93 -4.17
CA ILE A 296 16.68 1.33 -2.88
C ILE A 296 16.78 -0.18 -3.06
N VAL A 297 17.40 -0.87 -2.09
CA VAL A 297 17.61 -2.32 -2.14
C VAL A 297 17.02 -2.94 -0.87
N TRP A 298 16.22 -3.99 -1.05
CA TRP A 298 15.63 -4.78 0.03
C TRP A 298 16.16 -6.21 -0.02
N HIS A 299 16.55 -6.73 1.14
CA HIS A 299 16.84 -8.13 1.36
C HIS A 299 15.95 -8.67 2.47
N VAL A 300 15.13 -9.69 2.16
CA VAL A 300 14.27 -10.37 3.14
C VAL A 300 14.53 -11.87 3.11
N GLU A 301 14.96 -12.43 4.24
CA GLU A 301 15.02 -13.88 4.46
C GLU A 301 13.99 -14.26 5.52
N GLN A 302 13.02 -15.09 5.15
CA GLN A 302 12.07 -15.66 6.10
C GLN A 302 12.07 -17.18 6.11
N LYS A 303 11.96 -17.76 7.31
CA LYS A 303 12.01 -19.21 7.50
C LYS A 303 11.01 -19.68 8.55
N THR A 304 10.29 -20.75 8.24
CA THR A 304 9.49 -21.56 9.18
C THR A 304 10.21 -22.88 9.49
N TRP A 305 9.55 -23.85 10.11
CA TRP A 305 10.10 -25.20 10.23
C TRP A 305 10.40 -25.85 8.87
N ASN A 306 9.50 -25.67 7.91
CA ASN A 306 9.52 -26.41 6.65
C ASN A 306 9.84 -25.55 5.43
N ASN A 307 9.60 -24.24 5.49
CA ASN A 307 9.72 -23.37 4.33
C ASN A 307 10.76 -22.29 4.56
N LYS A 308 11.44 -21.87 3.50
CA LYS A 308 12.30 -20.68 3.48
C LYS A 308 12.04 -19.89 2.20
N MET A 309 12.02 -18.57 2.31
CA MET A 309 11.93 -17.63 1.20
C MET A 309 13.05 -16.61 1.35
N ILE A 310 13.81 -16.39 0.29
CA ILE A 310 14.77 -15.30 0.17
C ILE A 310 14.25 -14.39 -0.93
N THR A 311 14.14 -13.10 -0.65
CA THR A 311 13.60 -12.10 -1.57
C THR A 311 14.56 -10.92 -1.62
N ASP A 312 15.11 -10.70 -2.81
CA ASP A 312 16.04 -9.61 -3.11
C ASP A 312 15.39 -8.70 -4.15
N ILE A 313 15.03 -7.48 -3.75
CA ILE A 313 14.37 -6.50 -4.62
C ILE A 313 15.23 -5.25 -4.71
N THR A 314 15.24 -4.62 -5.88
CA THR A 314 15.81 -3.30 -6.08
C THR A 314 14.83 -2.42 -6.86
N CYS A 315 14.87 -1.11 -6.63
CA CYS A 315 14.12 -0.13 -7.41
C CYS A 315 14.95 1.14 -7.61
N LEU A 316 14.90 1.68 -8.83
CA LEU A 316 15.57 2.94 -9.16
C LEU A 316 14.88 4.10 -8.45
N LYS A 317 15.65 4.94 -7.76
CA LYS A 317 15.12 6.13 -7.06
C LYS A 317 14.40 7.09 -8.00
N GLU A 318 14.85 7.19 -9.25
CA GLU A 318 14.21 8.05 -10.27
C GLU A 318 12.83 7.53 -10.73
N ASP A 319 12.55 6.25 -10.51
CA ASP A 319 11.25 5.63 -10.78
C ASP A 319 10.32 5.63 -9.56
N MET A 320 10.79 6.13 -8.42
CA MET A 320 10.04 6.18 -7.17
C MET A 320 9.60 7.61 -6.86
N LEU A 321 8.64 7.71 -5.94
CA LEU A 321 8.31 8.99 -5.29
C LEU A 321 8.45 8.87 -3.78
N LEU A 322 8.55 10.02 -3.11
CA LEU A 322 8.43 10.10 -1.66
C LEU A 322 6.96 10.31 -1.32
N VAL A 323 6.29 9.22 -0.93
CA VAL A 323 4.84 9.25 -0.70
C VAL A 323 4.55 9.95 0.63
N ASN A 324 3.58 10.87 0.62
CA ASN A 324 3.29 11.69 1.78
C ASN A 324 2.04 11.20 2.52
N TYR A 325 2.15 11.19 3.85
CA TYR A 325 1.04 10.95 4.76
C TYR A 325 1.13 11.85 5.99
N GLU A 326 -0.03 12.26 6.46
CA GLU A 326 -0.21 12.81 7.78
C GLU A 326 -0.66 11.70 8.74
N ALA A 327 0.04 11.54 9.86
CA ALA A 327 -0.33 10.55 10.87
C ALA A 327 -1.54 11.01 11.70
N PRO A 328 -2.31 10.10 12.33
CA PRO A 328 -3.46 10.45 13.18
C PRO A 328 -3.19 11.39 14.34
N ASN A 329 -1.92 11.56 14.71
CA ASN A 329 -1.50 12.52 15.72
C ASN A 329 -1.33 13.96 15.18
N GLY A 330 -1.52 14.19 13.87
CA GLY A 330 -1.37 15.48 13.19
C GLY A 330 0.07 15.79 12.78
N LYS A 331 0.95 14.79 12.68
CA LYS A 331 2.36 14.99 12.30
C LYS A 331 2.67 14.28 10.98
N LYS A 332 3.49 14.93 10.16
CA LYS A 332 4.14 14.32 8.99
C LYS A 332 5.46 13.67 9.42
N LEU A 333 5.39 12.39 9.77
CA LEU A 333 6.52 11.64 10.37
C LEU A 333 7.40 10.94 9.33
N HIS A 334 6.79 10.42 8.27
CA HIS A 334 7.47 9.77 7.16
C HIS A 334 7.86 10.81 6.11
N ASN A 335 9.07 11.38 6.24
CA ASN A 335 9.59 12.37 5.30
C ASN A 335 10.44 11.78 4.19
N ARG A 336 10.79 10.49 4.30
CA ARG A 336 11.54 9.71 3.32
C ARG A 336 10.92 8.32 3.14
N LEU A 337 9.63 8.28 2.81
CA LEU A 337 8.95 7.02 2.49
C LEU A 337 9.01 6.82 0.97
N PHE A 338 10.01 6.07 0.53
CA PHE A 338 10.12 5.66 -0.86
C PHE A 338 8.94 4.75 -1.21
N ASN A 339 8.36 5.00 -2.37
CA ASN A 339 7.20 4.29 -2.90
C ASN A 339 7.37 4.12 -4.42
N GLY A 340 7.27 2.89 -4.91
CA GLY A 340 7.52 2.56 -6.31
C GLY A 340 6.65 1.41 -6.82
N GLY A 341 6.57 1.28 -8.14
CA GLY A 341 5.86 0.20 -8.85
C GLY A 341 6.67 -0.50 -9.94
N ASN A 342 7.94 -0.13 -10.09
CA ASN A 342 8.87 -0.66 -11.09
C ASN A 342 10.01 -1.47 -10.46
N GLY A 343 9.84 -1.95 -9.23
CA GLY A 343 10.86 -2.79 -8.60
C GLY A 343 11.07 -4.08 -9.39
N VAL A 344 12.30 -4.58 -9.36
CA VAL A 344 12.70 -5.85 -9.98
C VAL A 344 13.53 -6.65 -8.99
N GLY A 345 13.56 -7.97 -9.14
CA GLY A 345 14.32 -8.78 -8.21
C GLY A 345 14.24 -10.26 -8.44
N ARG A 346 14.61 -11.01 -7.40
CA ARG A 346 14.69 -12.46 -7.40
C ARG A 346 14.11 -13.02 -6.11
N ILE A 347 13.36 -14.12 -6.23
CA ILE A 347 12.85 -14.89 -5.10
C ILE A 347 13.32 -16.33 -5.19
N GLN A 348 13.93 -16.83 -4.12
CA GLN A 348 14.25 -18.24 -3.97
C GLN A 348 13.33 -18.87 -2.93
N LEU A 349 12.55 -19.87 -3.35
CA LEU A 349 11.58 -20.55 -2.49
C LEU A 349 12.03 -21.98 -2.20
N PHE A 350 12.03 -22.37 -0.93
CA PHE A 350 12.48 -23.69 -0.48
C PHE A 350 11.44 -24.39 0.38
N HIS A 351 11.38 -25.72 0.27
CA HIS A 351 10.60 -26.59 1.14
C HIS A 351 11.44 -27.79 1.60
N LYS A 352 11.48 -28.03 2.92
CA LYS A 352 12.28 -29.06 3.59
C LYS A 352 13.75 -29.06 3.13
N GLY A 353 14.32 -27.86 2.98
CA GLY A 353 15.70 -27.65 2.55
C GLY A 353 15.97 -27.82 1.05
N LYS A 354 14.97 -28.20 0.25
CA LYS A 354 15.08 -28.30 -1.21
C LYS A 354 14.56 -27.05 -1.88
N LEU A 355 15.28 -26.54 -2.89
CA LEU A 355 14.80 -25.46 -3.74
C LEU A 355 13.56 -25.93 -4.51
N ILE A 356 12.47 -25.18 -4.40
CA ILE A 356 11.25 -25.39 -5.19
C ILE A 356 11.40 -24.67 -6.52
N ASP A 357 11.76 -23.40 -6.46
CA ASP A 357 11.94 -22.56 -7.62
C ASP A 357 12.86 -21.38 -7.29
N ASP A 358 13.39 -20.82 -8.37
CA ASP A 358 14.18 -19.60 -8.41
C ASP A 358 13.54 -18.67 -9.42
N ILE A 359 13.14 -17.48 -9.00
CA ILE A 359 12.09 -16.73 -9.69
C ILE A 359 12.54 -15.30 -9.90
N ASN A 360 12.53 -14.82 -11.14
CA ASN A 360 12.64 -13.38 -11.42
C ASN A 360 11.28 -12.72 -11.23
N VAL A 361 11.27 -11.56 -10.59
CA VAL A 361 10.07 -10.77 -10.34
C VAL A 361 10.22 -9.36 -10.89
N TYR A 362 9.14 -8.83 -11.44
CA TYR A 362 9.09 -7.52 -12.11
C TYR A 362 7.88 -6.72 -11.63
N ASN A 363 7.78 -5.43 -11.96
CA ASN A 363 6.67 -4.55 -11.56
C ASN A 363 6.36 -4.65 -10.05
N VAL A 364 7.41 -4.75 -9.24
CA VAL A 364 7.25 -4.89 -7.80
C VAL A 364 6.81 -3.55 -7.23
N GLY A 365 5.62 -3.55 -6.64
CA GLY A 365 5.19 -2.50 -5.72
C GLY A 365 6.11 -2.54 -4.51
N CYS A 366 6.78 -1.44 -4.19
CA CYS A 366 7.79 -1.39 -3.14
C CYS A 366 7.73 -0.12 -2.31
N GLU A 367 7.78 -0.28 -0.98
CA GLU A 367 7.82 0.80 -0.01
C GLU A 367 8.91 0.61 1.03
N TYR A 368 9.58 1.71 1.37
CA TYR A 368 10.45 1.78 2.53
C TYR A 368 10.48 3.17 3.16
N GLY A 369 10.25 3.25 4.47
CA GLY A 369 10.46 4.48 5.22
C GLY A 369 10.49 4.26 6.73
N GLU A 370 11.25 5.09 7.42
CA GLU A 370 11.33 5.10 8.88
C GLU A 370 11.10 6.51 9.41
N TYR A 371 10.48 6.59 10.58
CA TYR A 371 10.34 7.84 11.30
C TYR A 371 11.71 8.41 11.67
N GLY A 372 11.88 9.71 11.42
CA GLY A 372 13.08 10.44 11.85
C GLY A 372 14.32 10.22 10.98
N LEU A 373 14.22 9.53 9.82
CA LEU A 373 15.32 9.56 8.85
C LEU A 373 15.49 10.99 8.32
N PRO A 374 16.68 11.62 8.51
CA PRO A 374 16.91 12.98 8.07
C PRO A 374 16.85 13.07 6.54
N THR A 375 16.30 14.16 6.02
CA THR A 375 16.44 14.54 4.61
C THR A 375 17.92 14.84 4.36
N ILE A 376 18.65 13.90 3.77
CA ILE A 376 20.00 14.19 3.28
C ILE A 376 19.83 15.15 2.10
N SER A 377 20.10 16.44 2.32
CA SER A 377 20.22 17.39 1.22
C SER A 377 21.48 17.04 0.46
N TYR A 378 21.33 16.45 -0.72
CA TYR A 378 22.42 16.43 -1.68
C TYR A 378 22.65 17.89 -2.08
N LYS A 379 23.63 18.54 -1.45
CA LYS A 379 24.28 19.70 -2.06
C LYS A 379 24.77 19.22 -3.41
N LYS A 380 24.17 19.72 -4.49
CA LYS A 380 24.73 19.61 -5.84
C LYS A 380 26.22 19.92 -5.73
N ARG A 381 27.08 18.94 -6.04
CA ARG A 381 28.47 19.22 -6.39
C ARG A 381 28.52 19.44 -7.89
#